data_AF-A0A956VUG8-F1
#
_entry.id   AF-A0A956VUG8-F1
#
_cell.length_a   1.000
_cell.length_b   1.000
_cell.length_c   1.000
_cell.angle_alpha   90.00
_cell.angle_beta   90.00
_cell.angle_gamma   90.00
#
_symmetry.space_group_name_H-M   'P 1'
#
loop_
_entity.id
_entity.type
_entity.pdbx_description
1 polymer ?
#
loop_
_entity_poly.entity_id
_entity_poly.type
_entity_poly.pdbx_seq_one_letter_code
_entity_poly.pdbx_strand_id
1 'polypeptide(L)'
;IWVLHELLVRSAPATTYGSRFFDRLYRYFAAVVGLFMFGMGLIATLTIPALRAYDAIAADPLMVRGGWHVGEAISVGLLGGLAWGYHWLVGVRRDAPSTLWDTYVFLFGVLTGVAASVGAAGTILYIALQWLIGDPGETTAAAHFRDTIPAAGFLLVGAASWMYHRLVLDEEREARGGLPRSEPERVYRYLVAAAGLVTLAVGLTTLFALVVDVLTPEGAGTFREAEWWRNELVTAITFLVVGAPLWVRYWFAAQRAAEAGGAAEVESPSRRVFLFGVFGVSILVALVNLVILLYEFFDSILSSSLTAQTLQDVRWSIAMLLTAGAISVYYWLVLREHQEVAERAEAERPVSVLREVILVGVADDDRLRRGLEDAGARVRTWRRADRDPVAVADDQLEALLARIGSTSRPRVMLVGGSGGIEVIPFEPE
;
A
#
# COMPACT_ATOMS: atom_id res chain seq x y z
N ILE A 1 23.80 -13.78 20.92
CA ILE A 1 24.09 -13.60 19.47
C ILE A 1 24.05 -12.12 19.08
N TRP A 2 22.94 -11.40 19.31
CA TRP A 2 22.82 -9.97 18.96
C TRP A 2 23.89 -9.06 19.59
N VAL A 3 24.09 -9.17 20.89
CA VAL A 3 25.16 -8.45 21.61
C VAL A 3 26.55 -8.83 21.10
N LEU A 4 26.76 -10.10 20.75
CA LEU A 4 28.04 -10.61 20.21
C LEU A 4 28.33 -10.02 18.83
N HIS A 5 27.32 -9.96 17.95
CA HIS A 5 27.44 -9.30 16.65
C HIS A 5 27.79 -7.82 16.82
N GLU A 6 27.14 -7.12 17.76
CA GLU A 6 27.41 -5.69 17.96
C GLU A 6 28.79 -5.40 18.57
N LEU A 7 29.26 -6.26 19.48
CA LEU A 7 30.63 -6.19 19.99
C LEU A 7 31.66 -6.44 18.88
N LEU A 8 31.40 -7.41 17.99
CA LEU A 8 32.25 -7.71 16.84
C LEU A 8 32.28 -6.54 15.84
N VAL A 9 31.13 -5.97 15.48
CA VAL A 9 31.04 -4.83 14.57
C VAL A 9 31.74 -3.59 15.13
N ARG A 10 31.61 -3.31 16.43
CA ARG A 10 32.32 -2.19 17.08
C ARG A 10 33.84 -2.38 17.13
N SER A 11 34.31 -3.63 17.14
CA SER A 11 35.74 -3.96 17.17
C SER A 11 36.40 -4.00 15.79
N ALA A 12 35.63 -3.93 14.71
CA ALA A 12 36.16 -4.02 13.34
C ALA A 12 36.67 -2.65 12.84
N PRO A 13 37.87 -2.56 12.21
CA PRO A 13 38.38 -1.32 11.63
C PRO A 13 37.56 -0.87 10.41
N ALA A 14 37.66 0.43 10.09
CA ALA A 14 36.87 1.19 9.10
C ALA A 14 36.07 0.36 8.08
N THR A 15 34.79 0.18 8.39
CA THR A 15 33.78 -0.54 7.60
C THR A 15 33.65 0.00 6.17
N THR A 16 33.82 -0.86 5.16
CA THR A 16 33.44 -0.60 3.75
C THR A 16 31.94 -0.27 3.67
N TYR A 17 31.51 0.54 2.70
CA TYR A 17 30.10 0.93 2.49
C TYR A 17 29.12 -0.25 2.59
N GLY A 18 29.43 -1.41 1.99
CA GLY A 18 28.61 -2.61 2.07
C GLY A 18 28.37 -3.12 3.49
N SER A 19 29.39 -3.14 4.35
CA SER A 19 29.25 -3.61 5.74
C SER A 19 28.36 -2.69 6.60
N ARG A 20 28.36 -1.37 6.34
CA ARG A 20 27.44 -0.42 7.01
C ARG A 20 25.99 -0.63 6.58
N PHE A 21 25.76 -0.96 5.31
CA PHE A 21 24.42 -1.26 4.81
C PHE A 21 23.85 -2.52 5.46
N PHE A 22 24.62 -3.60 5.55
CA PHE A 22 24.18 -4.85 6.21
C PHE A 22 23.94 -4.66 7.71
N ASP A 23 24.80 -3.93 8.42
CA ASP A 23 24.57 -3.60 9.84
C ASP A 23 23.29 -2.78 10.05
N ARG A 24 23.01 -1.83 9.15
CA ARG A 24 21.77 -1.07 9.16
C ARG A 24 20.56 -2.00 8.94
N LEU A 25 20.58 -2.80 7.88
CA LEU A 25 19.50 -3.74 7.56
C LEU A 25 19.23 -4.74 8.71
N TYR A 26 20.30 -5.23 9.33
CA TYR A 26 20.25 -6.11 10.49
C TYR A 26 19.47 -5.47 11.65
N ARG A 27 19.73 -4.21 11.99
CA ARG A 27 19.00 -3.49 13.06
C ARG A 27 17.51 -3.36 12.75
N TYR A 28 17.16 -3.09 11.49
CA TYR A 28 15.77 -3.08 11.04
C TYR A 28 15.10 -4.45 11.18
N PHE A 29 15.77 -5.50 10.69
CA PHE A 29 15.26 -6.87 10.81
C PHE A 29 15.06 -7.29 12.27
N ALA A 30 16.02 -6.95 13.14
CA ALA A 30 15.92 -7.14 14.59
C ALA A 30 14.68 -6.49 15.18
N ALA A 31 14.43 -5.23 14.81
CA ALA A 31 13.32 -4.46 15.31
C ALA A 31 11.99 -5.04 14.80
N VAL A 32 11.94 -5.60 13.58
CA VAL A 32 10.73 -6.25 13.06
C VAL A 32 10.45 -7.55 13.82
N VAL A 33 11.45 -8.42 13.94
CA VAL A 33 11.31 -9.70 14.65
C VAL A 33 10.99 -9.45 16.12
N GLY A 34 11.68 -8.50 16.75
CA GLY A 34 11.42 -8.09 18.13
C GLY A 34 9.99 -7.58 18.31
N LEU A 35 9.50 -6.70 17.43
CA LEU A 35 8.13 -6.18 17.48
C LEU A 35 7.09 -7.30 17.37
N PHE A 36 7.30 -8.23 16.43
CA PHE A 36 6.40 -9.36 16.23
C PHE A 36 6.38 -10.30 17.45
N MET A 37 7.55 -10.68 17.95
CA MET A 37 7.66 -11.51 19.16
C MET A 37 7.06 -10.82 20.38
N PHE A 38 7.27 -9.51 20.53
CA PHE A 38 6.70 -8.73 21.62
C PHE A 38 5.17 -8.72 21.54
N GLY A 39 4.63 -8.42 20.36
CA GLY A 39 3.18 -8.41 20.12
C GLY A 39 2.55 -9.78 20.40
N MET A 40 3.10 -10.86 19.83
CA MET A 40 2.59 -12.22 20.04
C MET A 40 2.68 -12.64 21.51
N GLY A 41 3.81 -12.34 22.18
CA GLY A 41 3.98 -12.61 23.61
C GLY A 41 2.99 -11.85 24.48
N LEU A 42 2.72 -10.57 24.18
CA LEU A 42 1.70 -9.78 24.87
C LEU A 42 0.30 -10.35 24.66
N ILE A 43 -0.08 -10.66 23.41
CA ILE A 43 -1.40 -11.25 23.09
C ILE A 43 -1.58 -12.56 23.86
N ALA A 44 -0.59 -13.44 23.86
CA ALA A 44 -0.65 -14.71 24.58
C ALA A 44 -0.68 -14.53 26.11
N THR A 45 0.08 -13.57 26.65
CA THR A 45 0.11 -13.26 28.10
C THR A 45 -1.23 -12.71 28.58
N LEU A 46 -1.94 -11.94 27.74
CA LEU A 46 -3.28 -11.45 28.06
C LEU A 46 -4.35 -12.54 27.89
N THR A 47 -4.27 -13.30 26.80
CA THR A 47 -5.31 -14.25 26.38
C THR A 47 -5.31 -15.53 27.20
N ILE A 48 -4.14 -16.13 27.48
CA ILE A 48 -4.08 -17.46 28.12
C ILE A 48 -4.68 -17.45 29.54
N PRO A 49 -4.31 -16.52 30.44
CA PRO A 49 -4.94 -16.45 31.76
C PRO A 49 -6.41 -16.09 31.68
N ALA A 50 -6.79 -15.19 30.76
CA ALA A 50 -8.19 -14.78 30.58
C ALA A 50 -9.08 -15.93 30.13
N LEU A 51 -8.63 -16.75 29.16
CA LEU A 51 -9.34 -17.96 28.74
C LEU A 51 -9.45 -18.97 29.89
N ARG A 52 -8.39 -19.19 30.66
CA ARG A 52 -8.44 -20.12 31.81
C ARG A 52 -9.42 -19.65 32.89
N ALA A 53 -9.44 -18.35 33.18
CA ALA A 53 -10.38 -17.76 34.12
C ALA A 53 -11.81 -17.87 33.58
N TYR A 54 -12.00 -17.62 32.29
CA TYR A 54 -13.28 -17.75 31.61
C TYR A 54 -13.80 -19.19 31.65
N ASP A 55 -13.00 -20.17 31.22
CA ASP A 55 -13.37 -21.59 31.21
C ASP A 55 -13.68 -22.11 32.63
N ALA A 56 -12.93 -21.65 33.64
CA ALA A 56 -13.16 -22.01 35.04
C ALA A 56 -14.49 -21.48 35.59
N ILE A 57 -14.98 -20.34 35.08
CA ILE A 57 -16.26 -19.74 35.47
C ILE A 57 -17.40 -20.30 34.61
N ALA A 58 -17.14 -20.57 33.33
CA ALA A 58 -18.14 -20.76 32.29
C ALA A 58 -18.73 -22.17 32.18
N ALA A 59 -17.92 -23.25 32.25
CA ALA A 59 -18.33 -24.67 32.36
C ALA A 59 -17.34 -25.63 31.65
N ASP A 60 -16.26 -26.04 32.33
CA ASP A 60 -15.78 -27.45 32.45
C ASP A 60 -14.27 -27.47 32.83
N PRO A 61 -13.89 -27.78 34.08
CA PRO A 61 -12.50 -27.80 34.54
C PRO A 61 -11.58 -28.79 33.79
N LEU A 62 -12.16 -29.73 33.02
CA LEU A 62 -11.42 -30.79 32.34
C LEU A 62 -10.76 -30.36 31.02
N MET A 63 -11.15 -29.22 30.43
CA MET A 63 -10.55 -28.68 29.20
C MET A 63 -9.25 -27.89 29.40
N VAL A 64 -8.73 -27.77 30.63
CA VAL A 64 -7.48 -27.02 30.93
C VAL A 64 -6.21 -27.86 30.63
N ARG A 65 -6.23 -28.73 29.61
CA ARG A 65 -5.08 -29.61 29.31
C ARG A 65 -4.57 -29.42 27.88
N GLY A 66 -3.47 -28.68 27.77
CA GLY A 66 -2.57 -28.66 26.60
C GLY A 66 -2.56 -27.33 25.86
N GLY A 67 -1.50 -26.55 26.06
CA GLY A 67 -1.27 -25.26 25.42
C GLY A 67 -0.10 -24.53 26.09
N TRP A 68 0.40 -23.48 25.45
CA TRP A 68 1.56 -22.70 25.93
C TRP A 68 1.41 -22.36 27.42
N HIS A 69 2.48 -22.58 28.18
CA HIS A 69 2.49 -22.14 29.58
C HIS A 69 2.56 -20.61 29.59
N VAL A 70 1.84 -19.95 30.50
CA VAL A 70 1.88 -18.47 30.62
C VAL A 70 3.31 -17.97 30.75
N GLY A 71 4.19 -18.76 31.38
CA GLY A 71 5.63 -18.48 31.45
C GLY A 71 6.34 -18.42 30.10
N GLU A 72 5.97 -19.25 29.12
CA GLU A 72 6.52 -19.22 27.76
C GLU A 72 6.07 -17.95 27.02
N ALA A 73 4.79 -17.60 27.13
CA ALA A 73 4.23 -16.37 26.56
C ALA A 73 4.92 -15.11 27.12
N ILE A 74 5.10 -15.06 28.44
CA ILE A 74 5.85 -13.99 29.11
C ILE A 74 7.29 -13.96 28.64
N SER A 75 7.96 -15.12 28.53
CA SER A 75 9.35 -15.20 28.08
C SER A 75 9.52 -14.68 26.65
N VAL A 76 8.63 -15.07 25.73
CA VAL A 76 8.61 -14.57 24.34
C VAL A 76 8.34 -13.07 24.31
N GLY A 77 7.37 -12.60 25.10
CA GLY A 77 7.05 -11.17 25.21
C GLY A 77 8.22 -10.35 25.75
N LEU A 78 8.88 -10.81 26.81
CA LEU A 78 10.05 -10.13 27.38
C LEU A 78 11.24 -10.14 26.41
N LEU A 79 11.55 -11.27 25.79
CA LEU A 79 12.65 -11.36 24.83
C LEU A 79 12.39 -10.47 23.61
N GLY A 80 11.18 -10.53 23.06
CA GLY A 80 10.75 -9.69 21.95
C GLY A 80 10.76 -8.21 22.30
N GLY A 81 10.24 -7.85 23.48
CA GLY A 81 10.17 -6.47 23.96
C GLY A 81 11.56 -5.88 24.23
N LEU A 82 12.48 -6.66 24.78
CA LEU A 82 13.88 -6.26 24.96
C LEU A 82 14.59 -6.07 23.62
N ALA A 83 14.43 -7.02 22.69
CA ALA A 83 15.02 -6.93 21.35
C ALA A 83 14.46 -5.71 20.58
N TRP A 84 13.14 -5.56 20.57
CA TRP A 84 12.47 -4.42 19.95
C TRP A 84 12.93 -3.12 20.58
N GLY A 85 12.79 -2.98 21.90
CA GLY A 85 13.13 -1.75 22.63
C GLY A 85 14.58 -1.34 22.40
N TYR A 86 15.52 -2.29 22.42
CA TYR A 86 16.93 -2.01 22.13
C TYR A 86 17.13 -1.53 20.69
N HIS A 87 16.73 -2.33 19.69
CA HIS A 87 17.01 -2.00 18.29
C HIS A 87 16.22 -0.79 17.79
N TRP A 88 14.98 -0.64 18.23
CA TRP A 88 14.09 0.47 17.87
C TRP A 88 14.49 1.77 18.57
N LEU A 89 14.54 1.81 19.91
CA LEU A 89 14.74 3.06 20.64
C LEU A 89 16.19 3.56 20.58
N VAL A 90 17.17 2.65 20.51
CA VAL A 90 18.59 3.04 20.47
C VAL A 90 19.05 3.34 19.05
N GLY A 91 18.63 2.54 18.08
CA GLY A 91 19.13 2.58 16.70
C GLY A 91 18.12 3.13 15.70
N VAL A 92 17.10 2.34 15.39
CA VAL A 92 16.23 2.57 14.24
C VAL A 92 15.46 3.88 14.35
N ARG A 93 14.88 4.24 15.51
CA ARG A 93 14.11 5.48 15.68
C ARG A 93 14.93 6.73 15.36
N ARG A 94 16.24 6.70 15.60
CA ARG A 94 17.16 7.84 15.35
C ARG A 94 17.66 7.92 13.91
N ASP A 95 17.35 6.93 13.09
CA ASP A 95 17.74 6.84 11.68
C ASP A 95 16.74 7.56 10.75
N ALA A 96 15.79 8.30 11.33
CA ALA A 96 14.88 9.17 10.61
C ALA A 96 15.58 10.46 10.15
N PRO A 97 15.31 10.97 8.94
CA PRO A 97 14.47 10.39 7.89
C PRO A 97 15.25 9.41 6.99
N SER A 98 14.67 8.25 6.70
CA SER A 98 15.19 7.35 5.66
C SER A 98 14.13 6.42 5.08
N THR A 99 14.34 5.93 3.86
CA THR A 99 13.41 4.98 3.22
C THR A 99 13.23 3.70 4.03
N LEU A 100 14.29 3.20 4.67
CA LEU A 100 14.21 2.02 5.55
C LEU A 100 13.38 2.32 6.80
N TRP A 101 13.56 3.51 7.38
CA TRP A 101 12.77 3.98 8.51
C TRP A 101 11.29 4.07 8.15
N ASP A 102 10.96 4.73 7.03
CA ASP A 102 9.58 4.83 6.54
C ASP A 102 8.99 3.43 6.27
N THR A 103 9.76 2.53 5.63
CA THR A 103 9.34 1.14 5.38
C THR A 103 9.02 0.41 6.67
N TYR A 104 9.86 0.53 7.70
CA TYR A 104 9.62 -0.06 9.01
C TYR A 104 8.32 0.45 9.63
N VAL A 105 8.20 1.76 9.77
CA VAL A 105 7.10 2.39 10.51
C VAL A 105 5.77 2.16 9.79
N PHE A 106 5.73 2.32 8.46
CA PHE A 106 4.50 2.15 7.70
C PHE A 106 4.09 0.68 7.53
N LEU A 107 5.02 -0.22 7.13
CA LEU A 107 4.66 -1.60 6.78
C LEU A 107 4.63 -2.56 7.97
N PHE A 108 5.53 -2.38 8.95
CA PHE A 108 5.63 -3.32 10.08
C PHE A 108 5.06 -2.75 11.38
N GLY A 109 5.09 -1.42 11.54
CA GLY A 109 4.44 -0.75 12.67
C GLY A 109 2.95 -0.54 12.43
N VAL A 110 2.63 0.40 11.55
CA VAL A 110 1.25 0.88 11.32
C VAL A 110 0.40 -0.17 10.61
N LEU A 111 0.84 -0.72 9.47
CA LEU A 111 0.03 -1.66 8.69
C LEU A 111 -0.31 -2.93 9.50
N THR A 112 0.67 -3.53 10.16
CA THR A 112 0.44 -4.72 10.99
C THR A 112 -0.46 -4.41 12.19
N GLY A 113 -0.28 -3.26 12.86
CA GLY A 113 -1.16 -2.84 13.95
C GLY A 113 -2.60 -2.58 13.50
N VAL A 114 -2.79 -1.89 12.38
CA VAL A 114 -4.12 -1.66 11.78
C VAL A 114 -4.75 -2.99 11.35
N ALA A 115 -4.01 -3.89 10.70
CA ALA A 115 -4.53 -5.19 10.28
C ALA A 115 -4.98 -6.04 11.48
N ALA A 116 -4.16 -6.14 12.52
CA ALA A 116 -4.50 -6.87 13.74
C ALA A 116 -5.73 -6.27 14.44
N SER A 117 -5.77 -4.95 14.60
CA SER A 117 -6.86 -4.26 15.30
C SER A 117 -8.18 -4.31 14.52
N VAL A 118 -8.16 -4.03 13.22
CA VAL A 118 -9.38 -4.06 12.40
C VAL A 118 -9.88 -5.50 12.22
N GLY A 119 -8.98 -6.46 11.98
CA GLY A 119 -9.35 -7.87 11.88
C GLY A 119 -10.02 -8.37 13.14
N ALA A 120 -9.42 -8.10 14.30
CA ALA A 120 -10.00 -8.46 15.59
C ALA A 120 -11.34 -7.77 15.89
N ALA A 121 -11.45 -6.47 15.58
CA ALA A 121 -12.72 -5.75 15.71
C ALA A 121 -13.81 -6.35 14.80
N GLY A 122 -13.46 -6.74 13.58
CA GLY A 122 -14.34 -7.45 12.65
C GLY A 122 -14.78 -8.81 13.19
N THR A 123 -13.87 -9.60 13.77
CA THR A 123 -14.22 -10.86 14.44
C THR A 123 -15.18 -10.65 15.60
N ILE A 124 -14.92 -9.68 16.48
CA ILE A 124 -15.81 -9.37 17.60
C ILE A 124 -17.19 -8.92 17.11
N LEU A 125 -17.23 -8.08 16.08
CA LEU A 125 -18.47 -7.64 15.45
C LEU A 125 -19.25 -8.83 14.86
N TYR A 126 -18.57 -9.72 14.13
CA TYR A 126 -19.17 -10.93 13.59
C TYR A 126 -19.79 -11.80 14.68
N ILE A 127 -19.04 -12.12 15.74
CA ILE A 127 -19.52 -12.94 16.85
C ILE A 127 -20.74 -12.29 17.52
N ALA A 128 -20.70 -10.97 17.74
CA ALA A 128 -21.83 -10.24 18.34
C ALA A 128 -23.07 -10.23 17.43
N LEU A 129 -22.90 -10.00 16.14
CA LEU A 129 -24.01 -10.02 15.17
C LEU A 129 -24.58 -11.43 14.99
N GLN A 130 -23.72 -12.45 14.98
CA GLN A 130 -24.15 -13.85 14.90
C GLN A 130 -25.02 -14.24 16.09
N TRP A 131 -24.70 -13.75 17.29
CA TRP A 131 -25.55 -13.96 18.46
C TRP A 131 -26.90 -13.22 18.37
N LEU A 132 -26.89 -11.99 17.84
CA LEU A 132 -28.07 -11.13 17.85
C LEU A 132 -29.11 -11.51 16.78
N ILE A 133 -28.65 -11.78 15.56
CA ILE A 133 -29.51 -11.99 14.38
C ILE A 133 -29.15 -13.26 13.58
N GLY A 134 -28.02 -13.90 13.90
CA GLY A 134 -27.51 -15.09 13.23
C GLY A 134 -28.03 -16.41 13.83
N ASP A 135 -27.33 -17.47 13.49
CA ASP A 135 -27.38 -18.78 14.14
C ASP A 135 -25.99 -19.04 14.76
N PRO A 136 -25.85 -18.92 16.10
CA PRO A 136 -24.58 -19.06 16.81
C PRO A 136 -24.01 -20.50 16.78
N GLY A 137 -24.81 -21.53 16.45
CA GLY A 137 -24.39 -22.93 16.48
C GLY A 137 -24.10 -23.50 17.88
N GLU A 138 -23.81 -22.64 18.85
CA GLU A 138 -23.57 -22.96 20.25
C GLU A 138 -24.83 -22.76 21.10
N THR A 139 -25.02 -23.65 22.08
CA THR A 139 -26.21 -23.64 22.95
C THR A 139 -26.11 -22.68 24.13
N THR A 140 -24.90 -22.18 24.43
CA THR A 140 -24.66 -21.26 25.54
C THR A 140 -23.94 -20.00 25.09
N ALA A 141 -24.30 -18.85 25.68
CA ALA A 141 -23.59 -17.60 25.46
C ALA A 141 -22.10 -17.73 25.83
N ALA A 142 -21.80 -18.52 26.87
CA ALA A 142 -20.45 -18.71 27.33
C ALA A 142 -19.56 -19.43 26.27
N ALA A 143 -20.06 -20.48 25.63
CA ALA A 143 -19.35 -21.12 24.53
C ALA A 143 -19.18 -20.17 23.33
N HIS A 144 -20.26 -19.48 22.94
CA HIS A 144 -20.28 -18.58 21.79
C HIS A 144 -19.26 -17.42 21.88
N PHE A 145 -19.19 -16.75 23.03
CA PHE A 145 -18.34 -15.58 23.20
C PHE A 145 -16.88 -15.90 23.56
N ARG A 146 -16.51 -17.19 23.67
CA ARG A 146 -15.16 -17.61 24.07
C ARG A 146 -14.06 -17.04 23.16
N ASP A 147 -14.32 -17.00 21.85
CA ASP A 147 -13.36 -16.51 20.86
C ASP A 147 -13.22 -14.98 20.82
N THR A 148 -14.08 -14.25 21.53
CA THR A 148 -13.88 -12.80 21.70
C THR A 148 -12.67 -12.47 22.56
N ILE A 149 -12.23 -13.38 23.43
CA ILE A 149 -11.08 -13.18 24.33
C ILE A 149 -9.76 -13.06 23.55
N PRO A 150 -9.37 -14.04 22.70
CA PRO A 150 -8.19 -13.88 21.84
C PRO A 150 -8.33 -12.67 20.91
N ALA A 151 -9.51 -12.44 20.33
CA ALA A 151 -9.75 -11.27 19.48
C ALA A 151 -9.51 -9.96 20.25
N ALA A 152 -9.98 -9.83 21.49
CA ALA A 152 -9.70 -8.66 22.32
C ALA A 152 -8.20 -8.46 22.57
N GLY A 153 -7.44 -9.54 22.77
CA GLY A 153 -5.97 -9.49 22.85
C GLY A 153 -5.32 -8.88 21.59
N PHE A 154 -5.70 -9.38 20.40
CA PHE A 154 -5.24 -8.83 19.12
C PHE A 154 -5.67 -7.38 18.91
N LEU A 155 -6.90 -7.02 19.30
CA LEU A 155 -7.43 -5.67 19.20
C LEU A 155 -6.60 -4.69 20.04
N LEU A 156 -6.38 -5.03 21.31
CA LEU A 156 -5.64 -4.18 22.25
C LEU A 156 -4.18 -4.00 21.83
N VAL A 157 -3.48 -5.10 21.52
CA VAL A 157 -2.06 -5.05 21.15
C VAL A 157 -1.87 -4.42 19.76
N GLY A 158 -2.75 -4.75 18.81
CA GLY A 158 -2.76 -4.13 17.48
C GLY A 158 -3.02 -2.62 17.54
N ALA A 159 -4.01 -2.19 18.34
CA ALA A 159 -4.30 -0.77 18.53
C ALA A 159 -3.16 -0.03 19.24
N ALA A 160 -2.53 -0.64 20.24
CA ALA A 160 -1.36 -0.08 20.91
C ALA A 160 -0.17 0.10 19.95
N SER A 161 0.14 -0.92 19.15
CA SER A 161 1.19 -0.85 18.13
C SER A 161 0.89 0.23 17.10
N TRP A 162 -0.35 0.30 16.60
CA TRP A 162 -0.78 1.32 15.66
C TRP A 162 -0.65 2.72 16.25
N MET A 163 -1.19 2.96 17.45
CA MET A 163 -1.16 4.26 18.11
C MET A 163 0.28 4.73 18.33
N TYR A 164 1.15 3.85 18.83
CA TYR A 164 2.55 4.16 19.07
C TYR A 164 3.26 4.62 17.79
N HIS A 165 3.18 3.82 16.71
CA HIS A 165 3.86 4.15 15.47
C HIS A 165 3.23 5.37 14.77
N ARG A 166 1.93 5.61 14.96
CA ARG A 166 1.27 6.82 14.47
C ARG A 166 1.76 8.07 15.20
N LEU A 167 1.92 8.01 16.52
CA LEU A 167 2.51 9.12 17.30
C LEU A 167 3.93 9.43 16.81
N VAL A 168 4.75 8.41 16.56
CA VAL A 168 6.10 8.59 16.00
C VAL A 168 6.07 9.26 14.62
N LEU A 169 5.12 8.89 13.75
CA LEU A 169 4.95 9.55 12.45
C LEU A 169 4.48 11.00 12.59
N ASP A 170 3.59 11.28 13.54
CA ASP A 170 3.05 12.61 13.74
C ASP A 170 4.14 13.55 14.31
N GLU A 171 4.95 13.10 15.27
CA GLU A 171 6.16 13.80 15.74
C GLU A 171 7.12 14.15 14.58
N GLU A 172 7.40 13.17 13.72
CA GLU A 172 8.29 13.35 12.58
C GLU A 172 7.71 14.29 11.50
N ARG A 173 6.39 14.23 11.27
CA ARG A 173 5.71 15.13 10.33
C ARG A 173 5.74 16.58 10.79
N GLU A 174 5.55 16.82 12.08
CA GLU A 174 5.69 18.14 12.68
C GLU A 174 7.10 18.69 12.49
N ALA A 175 8.12 17.84 12.69
CA ALA A 175 9.51 18.20 12.45
C ALA A 175 9.83 18.47 10.96
N ARG A 176 9.13 17.81 10.02
CA ARG A 176 9.40 17.89 8.57
C ARG A 176 8.78 19.07 7.83
N GLY A 177 7.88 19.85 8.43
CA GLY A 177 7.46 21.17 7.91
C GLY A 177 7.08 21.24 6.42
N GLY A 178 6.36 20.25 5.88
CA GLY A 178 5.80 20.31 4.52
C GLY A 178 6.54 19.56 3.41
N LEU A 179 7.50 18.68 3.74
CA LEU A 179 8.12 17.80 2.75
C LEU A 179 7.09 16.88 2.03
N PRO A 180 7.33 16.53 0.76
CA PRO A 180 6.49 15.57 0.04
C PRO A 180 6.41 14.21 0.75
N ARG A 181 5.28 13.53 0.60
CA ARG A 181 5.08 12.17 1.12
C ARG A 181 6.10 11.21 0.53
N SER A 182 6.66 10.33 1.37
CA SER A 182 7.56 9.28 0.91
C SER A 182 6.81 8.14 0.24
N GLU A 183 7.49 7.42 -0.66
CA GLU A 183 6.90 6.27 -1.37
C GLU A 183 6.35 5.18 -0.42
N PRO A 184 7.00 4.80 0.69
CA PRO A 184 6.43 3.84 1.64
C PRO A 184 5.11 4.31 2.28
N GLU A 185 4.93 5.62 2.50
CA GLU A 185 3.64 6.17 2.96
C GLU A 185 2.55 5.96 1.91
N ARG A 186 2.87 6.18 0.62
CA ARG A 186 1.94 5.97 -0.50
C ARG A 186 1.57 4.49 -0.62
N VAL A 187 2.57 3.62 -0.61
CA VAL A 187 2.39 2.15 -0.65
C VAL A 187 1.48 1.69 0.49
N TYR A 188 1.73 2.13 1.72
CA TYR A 188 0.88 1.81 2.87
C TYR A 188 -0.59 2.21 2.65
N ARG A 189 -0.85 3.43 2.19
CA ARG A 189 -2.23 3.90 1.95
C ARG A 189 -2.93 3.07 0.89
N TYR A 190 -2.25 2.74 -0.20
CA TYR A 190 -2.79 1.89 -1.25
C TYR A 190 -3.00 0.44 -0.78
N LEU A 191 -2.13 -0.12 0.05
CA LEU A 191 -2.32 -1.44 0.66
C LEU A 191 -3.56 -1.48 1.57
N VAL A 192 -3.76 -0.46 2.41
CA VAL A 192 -4.96 -0.38 3.27
C VAL A 192 -6.23 -0.15 2.44
N ALA A 193 -6.16 0.69 1.40
CA ALA A 193 -7.27 0.87 0.47
C ALA A 193 -7.60 -0.43 -0.28
N ALA A 194 -6.59 -1.19 -0.71
CA ALA A 194 -6.77 -2.49 -1.37
C ALA A 194 -7.41 -3.50 -0.41
N ALA A 195 -6.92 -3.61 0.82
CA ALA A 195 -7.49 -4.49 1.83
C ALA A 195 -8.95 -4.14 2.11
N GLY A 196 -9.25 -2.85 2.33
CA GLY A 196 -10.62 -2.37 2.52
C GLY A 196 -11.52 -2.68 1.31
N LEU A 197 -11.01 -2.52 0.08
CA LEU A 197 -11.75 -2.84 -1.14
C LEU A 197 -12.04 -4.33 -1.28
N VAL A 198 -11.06 -5.20 -0.99
CA VAL A 198 -11.25 -6.66 -1.01
C VAL A 198 -12.30 -7.06 0.02
N THR A 199 -12.19 -6.56 1.25
CA THR A 199 -13.17 -6.79 2.32
C THR A 199 -14.57 -6.31 1.90
N LEU A 200 -14.67 -5.12 1.32
CA LEU A 200 -15.93 -4.58 0.78
C LEU A 200 -16.49 -5.46 -0.34
N ALA A 201 -15.65 -5.91 -1.27
CA ALA A 201 -16.06 -6.75 -2.39
C ALA A 201 -16.59 -8.12 -1.93
N VAL A 202 -15.97 -8.72 -0.90
CA VAL A 202 -16.49 -9.94 -0.27
C VAL A 202 -17.88 -9.69 0.30
N GLY A 203 -18.06 -8.62 1.09
CA GLY A 203 -19.36 -8.28 1.67
C GLY A 203 -20.46 -8.01 0.61
N LEU A 204 -20.13 -7.29 -0.45
CA LEU A 204 -21.04 -7.04 -1.58
C LEU A 204 -21.38 -8.32 -2.35
N THR A 205 -20.40 -9.18 -2.60
CA THR A 205 -20.62 -10.46 -3.28
C THR A 205 -21.54 -11.35 -2.44
N THR A 206 -21.29 -11.51 -1.15
CA THR A 206 -22.18 -12.28 -0.27
C THR A 206 -23.58 -11.67 -0.24
N LEU A 207 -23.71 -10.34 -0.14
CA LEU A 207 -25.01 -9.68 -0.15
C LEU A 207 -25.77 -9.89 -1.47
N PHE A 208 -25.11 -9.75 -2.62
CA PHE A 208 -25.74 -9.97 -3.91
C PHE A 208 -26.13 -11.43 -4.12
N ALA A 209 -25.32 -12.39 -3.66
CA ALA A 209 -25.66 -13.80 -3.72
C ALA A 209 -26.95 -14.09 -2.93
N LEU A 210 -27.06 -13.55 -1.71
CA LEU A 210 -28.27 -13.61 -0.90
C LEU A 210 -29.49 -12.98 -1.59
N VAL A 211 -29.31 -11.82 -2.22
CA VAL A 211 -30.39 -11.16 -2.97
C VAL A 211 -30.87 -12.03 -4.13
N VAL A 212 -29.94 -12.65 -4.87
CA VAL A 212 -30.30 -13.58 -5.96
C VAL A 212 -31.10 -14.77 -5.41
N ASP A 213 -30.68 -15.36 -4.29
CA ASP A 213 -31.42 -16.45 -3.65
C ASP A 213 -32.86 -16.05 -3.29
N VAL A 214 -33.05 -14.89 -2.64
CA VAL A 214 -34.38 -14.38 -2.24
C VAL A 214 -35.29 -14.15 -3.44
N LEU A 215 -34.75 -13.75 -4.59
CA LEU A 215 -35.52 -13.46 -5.80
C LEU A 215 -35.98 -14.73 -6.55
N THR A 216 -35.43 -15.90 -6.23
CA THR A 216 -35.83 -17.17 -6.86
C THR A 216 -37.03 -17.82 -6.13
N PRO A 217 -38.02 -18.42 -6.83
CA PRO A 217 -39.19 -19.04 -6.21
C PRO A 217 -38.86 -20.15 -5.18
N GLU A 218 -37.88 -21.00 -5.51
CA GLU A 218 -37.39 -22.08 -4.64
C GLU A 218 -36.59 -21.51 -3.45
N GLY A 219 -35.87 -20.42 -3.69
CA GLY A 219 -35.14 -19.68 -2.67
C GLY A 219 -36.09 -19.04 -1.69
N ALA A 220 -37.17 -18.39 -2.14
CA ALA A 220 -38.18 -17.80 -1.27
C ALA A 220 -38.92 -18.81 -0.38
N GLY A 221 -39.01 -20.09 -0.78
CA GLY A 221 -39.52 -21.18 0.05
C GLY A 221 -38.52 -21.59 1.14
N THR A 222 -37.28 -21.89 0.74
CA THR A 222 -36.20 -22.27 1.67
C THR A 222 -35.79 -21.14 2.61
N PHE A 223 -35.88 -19.88 2.19
CA PHE A 223 -35.58 -18.69 3.01
C PHE A 223 -36.54 -18.53 4.20
N ARG A 224 -37.79 -19.01 4.05
CA ARG A 224 -38.81 -18.97 5.11
C ARG A 224 -38.65 -20.10 6.13
N GLU A 225 -38.07 -21.22 5.71
CA GLU A 225 -37.98 -22.44 6.53
C GLU A 225 -36.56 -22.67 7.11
N ALA A 226 -35.53 -22.08 6.52
CA ALA A 226 -34.14 -22.33 6.88
C ALA A 226 -33.43 -21.10 7.47
N GLU A 227 -32.49 -21.30 8.40
CA GLU A 227 -31.79 -20.23 9.13
C GLU A 227 -30.39 -19.89 8.57
N TRP A 228 -29.90 -20.64 7.57
CA TRP A 228 -28.54 -20.49 7.02
C TRP A 228 -28.25 -19.08 6.48
N TRP A 229 -29.26 -18.42 5.90
CA TRP A 229 -29.12 -17.08 5.31
C TRP A 229 -28.77 -16.01 6.35
N ARG A 230 -29.09 -16.25 7.62
CA ARG A 230 -28.78 -15.32 8.71
C ARG A 230 -27.28 -15.19 8.91
N ASN A 231 -26.54 -16.30 8.86
CA ASN A 231 -25.08 -16.28 9.00
C ASN A 231 -24.39 -15.68 7.78
N GLU A 232 -24.90 -15.93 6.57
CA GLU A 232 -24.42 -15.24 5.37
C GLU A 232 -24.71 -13.72 5.45
N LEU A 233 -25.87 -13.32 5.97
CA LEU A 233 -26.21 -11.90 6.14
C LEU A 233 -25.29 -11.23 7.17
N VAL A 234 -25.05 -11.89 8.31
CA VAL A 234 -24.09 -11.44 9.33
C VAL A 234 -22.68 -11.30 8.73
N THR A 235 -22.27 -12.26 7.90
CA THR A 235 -21.00 -12.22 7.16
C THR A 235 -20.97 -10.98 6.26
N ALA A 236 -21.97 -10.79 5.40
CA ALA A 236 -22.07 -9.65 4.50
C ALA A 236 -22.00 -8.32 5.26
N ILE A 237 -22.82 -8.14 6.31
CA ILE A 237 -22.84 -6.92 7.14
C ILE A 237 -21.47 -6.66 7.77
N THR A 238 -20.82 -7.68 8.33
CA THR A 238 -19.49 -7.54 8.94
C THR A 238 -18.46 -7.05 7.93
N PHE A 239 -18.39 -7.69 6.76
CA PHE A 239 -17.45 -7.30 5.70
C PHE A 239 -17.75 -5.89 5.16
N LEU A 240 -19.01 -5.50 5.03
CA LEU A 240 -19.40 -4.15 4.61
C LEU A 240 -19.00 -3.09 5.65
N VAL A 241 -19.31 -3.31 6.93
CA VAL A 241 -19.02 -2.38 8.03
C VAL A 241 -17.51 -2.22 8.24
N VAL A 242 -16.72 -3.26 7.99
CA VAL A 242 -15.25 -3.21 8.10
C VAL A 242 -14.61 -2.63 6.84
N GLY A 243 -14.99 -3.16 5.66
CA GLY A 243 -14.34 -2.85 4.39
C GLY A 243 -14.68 -1.46 3.86
N ALA A 244 -15.96 -1.06 3.90
CA ALA A 244 -16.39 0.21 3.31
C ALA A 244 -15.71 1.43 3.95
N PRO A 245 -15.66 1.59 5.29
CA PRO A 245 -15.00 2.74 5.89
C PRO A 245 -13.50 2.79 5.62
N LEU A 246 -12.82 1.63 5.59
CA LEU A 246 -11.40 1.56 5.23
C LEU A 246 -11.17 2.00 3.80
N TRP A 247 -11.89 1.42 2.84
CA TRP A 247 -11.77 1.79 1.43
C TRP A 247 -12.07 3.28 1.25
N VAL A 248 -13.24 3.77 1.69
CA VAL A 248 -13.64 5.18 1.55
C VAL A 248 -12.57 6.11 2.14
N ARG A 249 -12.14 5.86 3.39
CA ARG A 249 -11.17 6.74 4.06
C ARG A 249 -9.87 6.83 3.29
N TYR A 250 -9.26 5.70 2.95
CA TYR A 250 -7.91 5.66 2.39
C TYR A 250 -7.87 5.97 0.90
N TRP A 251 -8.87 5.50 0.15
CA TRP A 251 -8.99 5.77 -1.28
C TRP A 251 -9.29 7.25 -1.56
N PHE A 252 -10.30 7.85 -0.92
CA PHE A 252 -10.59 9.27 -1.14
C PHE A 252 -9.52 10.19 -0.55
N ALA A 253 -8.80 9.77 0.49
CA ALA A 253 -7.61 10.50 0.94
C ALA A 253 -6.47 10.45 -0.08
N ALA A 254 -6.29 9.33 -0.79
CA ALA A 254 -5.32 9.20 -1.88
C ALA A 254 -5.73 10.04 -3.10
N GLN A 255 -7.03 10.08 -3.45
CA GLN A 255 -7.53 10.92 -4.55
C GLN A 255 -7.34 12.40 -4.25
N ARG A 256 -7.72 12.88 -3.05
CA ARG A 256 -7.45 14.27 -2.63
C ARG A 256 -5.96 14.60 -2.62
N ALA A 257 -5.11 13.64 -2.27
CA ALA A 257 -3.65 13.83 -2.32
C ALA A 257 -3.16 13.96 -3.76
N ALA A 258 -3.72 13.18 -4.70
CA ALA A 258 -3.41 13.27 -6.13
C ALA A 258 -3.83 14.61 -6.74
N GLU A 259 -5.04 15.08 -6.41
CA GLU A 259 -5.54 16.40 -6.83
C GLU A 259 -4.66 17.55 -6.30
N ALA A 260 -4.23 17.48 -5.04
CA ALA A 260 -3.39 18.52 -4.43
C ALA A 260 -1.91 18.45 -4.84
N GLY A 261 -1.39 17.26 -5.15
CA GLY A 261 0.03 17.00 -5.42
C GLY A 261 0.46 17.18 -6.88
N GLY A 262 -0.48 17.38 -7.81
CA GLY A 262 -0.20 17.57 -9.23
C GLY A 262 0.54 16.39 -9.87
N ALA A 263 1.39 16.67 -10.88
CA ALA A 263 2.06 15.66 -11.70
C ALA A 263 2.90 14.64 -10.88
N ALA A 264 3.52 15.05 -9.77
CA ALA A 264 4.38 14.18 -8.95
C ALA A 264 3.62 13.10 -8.15
N GLU A 265 2.31 13.28 -7.92
CA GLU A 265 1.46 12.28 -7.27
C GLU A 265 0.74 11.41 -8.31
N VAL A 266 0.36 12.01 -9.43
CA VAL A 266 -0.23 11.38 -10.64
C VAL A 266 0.75 10.38 -11.26
N GLU A 267 2.03 10.76 -11.40
CA GLU A 267 3.08 9.90 -11.99
C GLU A 267 3.64 8.85 -11.00
N SER A 268 3.11 8.77 -9.77
CA SER A 268 3.63 7.84 -8.76
C SER A 268 3.48 6.37 -9.19
N PRO A 269 4.56 5.56 -9.13
CA PRO A 269 4.49 4.14 -9.46
C PRO A 269 3.48 3.38 -8.59
N SER A 270 3.35 3.75 -7.31
CA SER A 270 2.43 3.10 -6.37
C SER A 270 0.96 3.27 -6.78
N ARG A 271 0.55 4.48 -7.19
CA ARG A 271 -0.79 4.76 -7.70
C ARG A 271 -1.08 3.97 -8.98
N ARG A 272 -0.11 3.94 -9.89
CA ARG A 272 -0.21 3.20 -11.15
C ARG A 272 -0.40 1.69 -10.90
N VAL A 273 0.47 1.08 -10.10
CA VAL A 273 0.39 -0.34 -9.73
C VAL A 273 -0.94 -0.65 -9.07
N PHE A 274 -1.41 0.20 -8.15
CA PHE A 274 -2.70 0.02 -7.49
C PHE A 274 -3.87 0.08 -8.49
N LEU A 275 -3.96 1.12 -9.32
CA LEU A 275 -5.05 1.29 -10.28
C LEU A 275 -5.13 0.16 -11.30
N PHE A 276 -4.00 -0.15 -11.95
CA PHE A 276 -3.95 -1.23 -12.93
C PHE A 276 -4.14 -2.59 -12.28
N GLY A 277 -3.63 -2.79 -11.07
CA GLY A 277 -3.83 -4.02 -10.30
C GLY A 277 -5.30 -4.25 -9.98
N VAL A 278 -5.99 -3.26 -9.40
CA VAL A 278 -7.40 -3.37 -9.05
C VAL A 278 -8.27 -3.56 -10.30
N PHE A 279 -8.08 -2.73 -11.33
CA PHE A 279 -8.82 -2.82 -12.58
C PHE A 279 -8.59 -4.15 -13.30
N GLY A 280 -7.33 -4.61 -13.37
CA GLY A 280 -6.97 -5.87 -14.01
C GLY A 280 -7.56 -7.08 -13.29
N VAL A 281 -7.45 -7.13 -11.95
CA VAL A 281 -8.04 -8.21 -11.15
C VAL A 281 -9.57 -8.20 -11.25
N SER A 282 -10.21 -7.03 -11.18
CA SER A 282 -11.67 -6.95 -11.26
C SER A 282 -12.20 -7.36 -12.63
N ILE A 283 -11.53 -6.98 -13.72
CA ILE A 283 -11.88 -7.46 -15.07
C ILE A 283 -11.68 -8.96 -15.19
N LEU A 284 -10.56 -9.50 -14.69
CA LEU A 284 -10.29 -10.93 -14.76
C LEU A 284 -11.38 -11.73 -14.02
N VAL A 285 -11.76 -11.30 -12.82
CA VAL A 285 -12.85 -11.91 -12.05
C VAL A 285 -14.17 -11.81 -12.81
N ALA A 286 -14.49 -10.65 -13.39
CA ALA A 286 -15.70 -10.47 -14.19
C ALA A 286 -15.71 -11.39 -15.42
N LEU A 287 -14.60 -11.51 -16.14
CA LEU A 287 -14.49 -12.37 -17.32
C LEU A 287 -14.64 -13.86 -16.97
N VAL A 288 -13.97 -14.33 -15.92
CA VAL A 288 -14.10 -15.72 -15.46
C VAL A 288 -15.55 -16.04 -15.10
N ASN A 289 -16.20 -15.18 -14.31
CA ASN A 289 -17.58 -15.40 -13.90
C ASN A 289 -18.58 -15.24 -15.06
N LEU A 290 -18.29 -14.39 -16.03
CA LEU A 290 -19.08 -14.29 -17.26
C LEU A 290 -19.00 -15.58 -18.08
N VAL A 291 -17.81 -16.18 -18.20
CA VAL A 291 -17.63 -17.47 -18.89
C VAL A 291 -18.39 -18.58 -18.17
N ILE A 292 -18.30 -18.66 -16.83
CA ILE A 292 -19.06 -19.64 -16.03
C ILE A 292 -20.56 -19.44 -16.27
N LEU A 293 -21.05 -18.20 -16.18
CA LEU A 293 -22.46 -17.89 -16.37
C LEU A 293 -22.94 -18.28 -17.78
N LEU A 294 -22.11 -18.01 -18.81
CA LEU A 294 -22.42 -18.34 -20.18
C LEU A 294 -22.43 -19.86 -20.42
N TYR A 295 -21.49 -20.58 -19.82
CA TYR A 295 -21.44 -22.04 -19.87
C TYR A 295 -22.70 -22.66 -19.28
N GLU A 296 -23.06 -22.29 -18.05
CA GLU A 296 -24.24 -22.81 -17.34
C GLU A 296 -25.54 -22.45 -18.07
N PHE A 297 -25.61 -21.25 -18.65
CA PHE A 297 -26.73 -20.83 -19.48
C PHE A 297 -26.89 -21.70 -20.75
N PHE A 298 -25.80 -21.94 -21.48
CA PHE A 298 -25.84 -22.79 -22.68
C PHE A 298 -26.11 -24.24 -22.35
N ASP A 299 -25.50 -24.79 -21.29
CA ASP A 299 -25.73 -26.16 -20.84
C ASP A 299 -27.21 -26.36 -20.46
N SER A 300 -27.79 -25.41 -19.71
CA SER A 300 -29.20 -25.45 -19.31
C SER A 300 -30.17 -25.36 -20.50
N ILE A 301 -29.84 -24.56 -21.52
CA ILE A 301 -30.64 -24.49 -22.76
C ILE A 301 -30.55 -25.81 -23.54
N LEU A 302 -29.34 -26.32 -23.75
CA LEU A 302 -29.09 -27.51 -24.56
C LEU A 302 -29.69 -28.76 -23.91
N SER A 303 -29.66 -28.85 -22.58
CA SER A 303 -30.28 -29.93 -21.81
C SER A 303 -31.79 -29.75 -21.58
N SER A 304 -32.38 -28.64 -22.05
CA SER A 304 -33.79 -28.28 -21.80
C SER A 304 -34.15 -28.24 -20.31
N SER A 305 -33.19 -27.88 -19.46
CA SER A 305 -33.30 -27.89 -17.99
C SER A 305 -33.32 -26.49 -17.37
N LEU A 306 -33.51 -25.44 -18.19
CA LEU A 306 -33.67 -24.06 -17.71
C LEU A 306 -34.79 -23.97 -16.67
N THR A 307 -34.38 -23.89 -15.41
CA THR A 307 -35.25 -23.88 -14.24
C THR A 307 -34.83 -22.77 -13.28
N ALA A 308 -35.64 -22.49 -12.26
CA ALA A 308 -35.28 -21.55 -11.20
C ALA A 308 -34.00 -22.00 -10.45
N GLN A 309 -33.79 -23.32 -10.35
CA GLN A 309 -32.59 -23.93 -9.79
C GLN A 309 -31.30 -23.50 -10.51
N THR A 310 -31.31 -23.40 -11.83
CA THR A 310 -30.16 -22.91 -12.62
C THR A 310 -29.68 -21.55 -12.12
N LEU A 311 -30.62 -20.65 -11.76
CA LEU A 311 -30.29 -19.30 -11.30
C LEU A 311 -29.67 -19.31 -9.89
N GLN A 312 -30.04 -20.27 -9.04
CA GLN A 312 -29.41 -20.49 -7.74
C GLN A 312 -27.99 -21.04 -7.90
N ASP A 313 -27.80 -21.99 -8.81
CA ASP A 313 -26.50 -22.63 -9.05
C ASP A 313 -25.45 -21.62 -9.49
N VAL A 314 -25.86 -20.59 -10.26
CA VAL A 314 -24.97 -19.51 -10.72
C VAL A 314 -24.97 -18.24 -9.84
N ARG A 315 -25.61 -18.25 -8.67
CA ARG A 315 -25.79 -17.03 -7.85
C ARG A 315 -24.47 -16.35 -7.49
N TRP A 316 -23.45 -17.15 -7.16
CA TRP A 316 -22.12 -16.65 -6.80
C TRP A 316 -21.43 -16.02 -8.02
N SER A 317 -21.62 -16.61 -9.20
CA SER A 317 -21.10 -16.06 -10.46
C SER A 317 -21.76 -14.72 -10.80
N ILE A 318 -23.09 -14.62 -10.64
CA ILE A 318 -23.82 -13.35 -10.82
C ILE A 318 -23.33 -12.31 -9.82
N ALA A 319 -23.23 -12.66 -8.54
CA ALA A 319 -22.80 -11.76 -7.49
C ALA A 319 -21.37 -11.25 -7.67
N MET A 320 -20.45 -12.14 -8.05
CA MET A 320 -19.07 -11.78 -8.38
C MET A 320 -19.02 -10.90 -9.63
N LEU A 321 -19.81 -11.20 -10.66
CA LEU A 321 -19.87 -10.40 -11.89
C LEU A 321 -20.39 -8.98 -11.60
N LEU A 322 -21.45 -8.84 -10.79
CA LEU A 322 -21.99 -7.55 -10.38
C LEU A 322 -20.97 -6.74 -9.58
N THR A 323 -20.33 -7.37 -8.58
CA THR A 323 -19.34 -6.70 -7.72
C THR A 323 -18.10 -6.31 -8.51
N ALA A 324 -17.50 -7.25 -9.23
CA ALA A 324 -16.29 -7.02 -10.01
C ALA A 324 -16.55 -6.08 -11.19
N GLY A 325 -17.74 -6.13 -11.80
CA GLY A 325 -18.18 -5.19 -12.82
C GLY A 325 -18.28 -3.76 -12.28
N ALA A 326 -18.93 -3.56 -11.13
CA ALA A 326 -19.03 -2.25 -10.49
C ALA A 326 -17.65 -1.66 -10.14
N ILE A 327 -16.75 -2.49 -9.58
CA ILE A 327 -15.36 -2.10 -9.30
C ILE A 327 -14.64 -1.73 -10.60
N SER A 328 -14.76 -2.56 -11.64
CA SER A 328 -14.10 -2.33 -12.93
C SER A 328 -14.55 -1.02 -13.56
N VAL A 329 -15.86 -0.75 -13.59
CA VAL A 329 -16.42 0.50 -14.13
C VAL A 329 -15.90 1.70 -13.35
N TYR A 330 -15.91 1.64 -12.01
CA TYR A 330 -15.41 2.73 -11.18
C TYR A 330 -13.93 3.03 -11.45
N TYR A 331 -13.07 2.01 -11.43
CA TYR A 331 -11.63 2.19 -11.63
C TYR A 331 -11.28 2.54 -13.08
N TRP A 332 -12.07 2.10 -14.05
CA TRP A 332 -11.96 2.53 -15.44
C TRP A 332 -12.23 4.04 -15.61
N LEU A 333 -13.29 4.55 -14.97
CA LEU A 333 -13.60 5.99 -15.00
C LEU A 333 -12.45 6.82 -14.39
N VAL A 334 -11.87 6.35 -13.29
CA VAL A 334 -10.71 7.00 -12.66
C VAL A 334 -9.46 6.95 -13.55
N LEU A 335 -9.21 5.83 -14.22
CA LEU A 335 -8.12 5.69 -15.19
C LEU A 335 -8.29 6.65 -16.37
N ARG A 336 -9.52 6.82 -16.86
CA ARG A 336 -9.85 7.75 -17.95
C ARG A 336 -9.60 9.20 -17.53
N GLU A 337 -10.07 9.60 -16.36
CA GLU A 337 -9.81 10.93 -15.81
C GLU A 337 -8.31 11.19 -15.67
N HIS A 338 -7.56 10.17 -15.25
CA HIS A 338 -6.10 10.26 -15.13
C HIS A 338 -5.39 10.45 -16.47
N GLN A 339 -5.86 9.79 -17.53
CA GLN A 339 -5.33 9.98 -18.88
C GLN A 339 -5.59 11.41 -19.39
N GLU A 340 -6.81 11.92 -19.19
CA GLU A 340 -7.15 13.29 -19.59
C GLU A 340 -6.29 14.34 -18.86
N VAL A 341 -6.00 14.14 -17.57
CA VAL A 341 -5.10 15.02 -16.80
C VAL A 341 -3.65 14.92 -17.28
N ALA A 342 -3.16 13.71 -17.57
CA ALA A 342 -1.81 13.50 -18.07
C ALA A 342 -1.63 14.13 -19.47
N GLU A 343 -2.59 13.97 -20.36
CA GLU A 343 -2.59 14.57 -21.71
C GLU A 343 -2.63 16.10 -21.65
N ARG A 344 -3.45 16.70 -20.76
CA ARG A 344 -3.45 18.16 -20.55
C ARG A 344 -2.13 18.64 -19.99
N ALA A 345 -1.58 17.95 -18.99
CA ALA A 345 -0.28 18.30 -18.43
C ALA A 345 0.84 18.19 -19.47
N GLU A 346 0.77 17.23 -20.39
CA GLU A 346 1.72 17.10 -21.50
C GLU A 346 1.54 18.17 -22.58
N ALA A 347 0.30 18.56 -22.89
CA ALA A 347 -0.01 19.65 -23.81
C ALA A 347 0.35 21.04 -23.25
N GLU A 348 0.24 21.22 -21.94
CA GLU A 348 0.62 22.44 -21.22
C GLU A 348 2.10 22.47 -20.82
N ARG A 349 2.85 21.37 -21.00
CA ARG A 349 4.31 21.40 -20.84
C ARG A 349 4.86 22.40 -21.87
N PRO A 350 5.45 23.53 -21.43
CA PRO A 350 6.03 24.48 -22.36
C PRO A 350 7.07 23.73 -23.19
N VAL A 351 6.97 23.84 -24.52
CA VAL A 351 7.98 23.40 -25.48
C VAL A 351 9.34 23.78 -24.90
N SER A 352 10.15 22.77 -24.60
CA SER A 352 11.26 22.81 -23.64
C SER A 352 11.96 24.16 -23.54
N VAL A 353 11.72 24.90 -22.45
CA VAL A 353 12.63 26.00 -22.08
C VAL A 353 13.99 25.36 -21.84
N LEU A 354 14.98 25.76 -22.62
CA LEU A 354 16.34 25.25 -22.58
C LEU A 354 16.85 25.29 -21.13
N ARG A 355 17.09 24.14 -20.48
CA ARG A 355 17.38 24.07 -19.04
C ARG A 355 18.88 24.14 -18.74
N GLU A 356 19.70 23.52 -19.58
CA GLU A 356 21.14 23.39 -19.34
C GLU A 356 21.92 23.45 -20.65
N VAL A 357 22.94 24.31 -20.69
CA VAL A 357 23.89 24.38 -21.80
C VAL A 357 25.30 24.13 -21.28
N ILE A 358 25.96 23.11 -21.82
CA ILE A 358 27.35 22.80 -21.48
C ILE A 358 28.26 23.28 -22.60
N LEU A 359 29.11 24.27 -22.31
CA LEU A 359 30.15 24.76 -23.20
C LEU A 359 31.41 23.93 -22.99
N VAL A 360 31.86 23.18 -24.00
CA VAL A 360 33.06 22.34 -23.93
C VAL A 360 34.11 22.85 -24.93
N GLY A 361 35.16 23.49 -24.40
CA GLY A 361 36.23 24.03 -25.24
C GLY A 361 35.81 25.22 -26.11
N VAL A 362 34.79 25.95 -25.69
CA VAL A 362 34.42 27.27 -26.23
C VAL A 362 35.06 28.33 -25.34
N ALA A 363 35.60 29.40 -25.94
CA ALA A 363 36.17 30.51 -25.19
C ALA A 363 35.09 31.18 -24.33
N ASP A 364 35.49 31.71 -23.18
CA ASP A 364 34.56 32.38 -22.27
C ASP A 364 34.08 33.69 -22.90
N ASP A 365 32.81 33.71 -23.32
CA ASP A 365 32.17 34.84 -23.99
C ASP A 365 30.93 35.26 -23.20
N ASP A 366 31.03 36.42 -22.55
CA ASP A 366 29.95 37.00 -21.74
C ASP A 366 28.69 37.34 -22.54
N ARG A 367 28.77 37.51 -23.86
CA ARG A 367 27.62 37.80 -24.73
C ARG A 367 26.82 36.52 -24.98
N LEU A 368 27.51 35.43 -25.30
CA LEU A 368 26.89 34.10 -25.43
C LEU A 368 26.28 33.65 -24.11
N ARG A 369 27.01 33.82 -23.01
CA ARG A 369 26.53 33.44 -21.67
C ARG A 369 25.26 34.19 -21.29
N ARG A 370 25.24 35.52 -21.47
CA ARG A 370 24.04 36.34 -21.20
C ARG A 370 22.87 35.97 -22.10
N GLY A 371 23.09 35.79 -23.41
CA GLY A 371 22.01 35.40 -24.33
C GLY A 371 21.37 34.04 -23.98
N LEU A 372 22.15 33.11 -23.44
CA LEU A 372 21.65 31.82 -22.97
C LEU A 372 20.96 31.91 -21.60
N GLU A 373 21.50 32.73 -20.68
CA GLU A 373 20.89 33.00 -19.37
C GLU A 373 19.55 33.74 -19.52
N ASP A 374 19.46 34.72 -20.43
CA ASP A 374 18.23 35.45 -20.77
C ASP A 374 17.18 34.53 -21.41
N ALA A 375 17.60 33.48 -22.12
CA ALA A 375 16.75 32.40 -22.62
C ALA A 375 16.35 31.37 -21.53
N GLY A 376 16.77 31.59 -20.28
CA GLY A 376 16.42 30.76 -19.12
C GLY A 376 17.31 29.55 -18.88
N ALA A 377 18.44 29.44 -19.60
CA ALA A 377 19.32 28.28 -19.51
C ALA A 377 20.42 28.43 -18.47
N ARG A 378 20.73 27.33 -17.76
CA ARG A 378 21.89 27.25 -16.87
C ARG A 378 23.13 26.90 -17.68
N VAL A 379 24.09 27.82 -17.77
CA VAL A 379 25.33 27.62 -18.53
C VAL A 379 26.42 27.01 -17.64
N ARG A 380 27.10 25.95 -18.12
CA ARG A 380 28.28 25.35 -17.49
C ARG A 380 29.42 25.29 -18.48
N THR A 381 30.62 25.69 -18.07
CA THR A 381 31.78 25.74 -18.96
C THR A 381 32.84 24.73 -18.54
N TRP A 382 33.21 23.84 -19.45
CA TRP A 382 34.26 22.84 -19.30
C TRP A 382 35.39 23.13 -20.27
N ARG A 383 36.63 23.10 -19.75
CA ARG A 383 37.82 23.20 -20.59
C ARG A 383 38.20 21.84 -21.14
N ARG A 384 38.62 21.85 -22.40
CA ARG A 384 39.20 20.69 -23.04
C ARG A 384 40.65 20.54 -22.60
N ALA A 385 41.06 19.31 -22.30
CA ALA A 385 42.43 19.00 -21.93
C ALA A 385 43.34 18.77 -23.17
N ASP A 386 42.73 18.53 -24.34
CA ASP A 386 43.43 18.17 -25.58
C ASP A 386 43.71 19.37 -26.51
N ARG A 387 43.07 20.53 -26.29
CA ARG A 387 43.15 21.69 -27.19
C ARG A 387 42.72 23.00 -26.52
N ASP A 388 43.13 24.10 -27.12
CA ASP A 388 42.72 25.44 -26.70
C ASP A 388 41.25 25.75 -27.04
N PRO A 389 40.60 26.67 -26.29
CA PRO A 389 39.21 27.05 -26.52
C PRO A 389 39.00 27.77 -27.86
N VAL A 390 37.89 27.47 -28.53
CA VAL A 390 37.47 28.13 -29.79
C VAL A 390 36.68 29.40 -29.46
N ALA A 391 37.11 30.55 -29.98
CA ALA A 391 36.39 31.81 -29.83
C ALA A 391 35.09 31.82 -30.66
N VAL A 392 34.04 32.43 -30.11
CA VAL A 392 32.79 32.67 -30.82
C VAL A 392 32.99 33.92 -31.70
N ALA A 393 32.81 33.79 -33.02
CA ALA A 393 32.87 34.94 -33.91
C ALA A 393 31.57 35.75 -33.83
N ASP A 394 31.66 37.08 -34.01
CA ASP A 394 30.53 38.01 -33.87
C ASP A 394 29.38 37.69 -34.84
N ASP A 395 29.69 37.18 -36.03
CA ASP A 395 28.72 36.76 -37.07
C ASP A 395 28.07 35.40 -36.78
N GLN A 396 28.64 34.60 -35.87
CA GLN A 396 28.13 33.27 -35.50
C GLN A 396 27.25 33.30 -34.25
N LEU A 397 27.34 34.34 -33.42
CA LEU A 397 26.65 34.42 -32.13
C LEU A 397 25.11 34.35 -32.27
N GLU A 398 24.52 35.17 -33.15
CA GLU A 398 23.08 35.17 -33.37
C GLU A 398 22.58 33.85 -33.97
N ALA A 399 23.33 33.28 -34.92
CA ALA A 399 23.00 32.01 -35.54
C ALA A 399 23.06 30.84 -34.53
N LEU A 400 24.03 30.86 -33.61
CA LEU A 400 24.14 29.89 -32.52
C LEU A 400 22.95 29.99 -31.56
N LEU A 401 22.61 31.19 -31.10
CA LEU A 401 21.47 31.41 -30.21
C LEU A 401 20.14 30.99 -30.85
N ALA A 402 19.93 31.31 -32.14
CA ALA A 402 18.74 30.90 -32.88
C ALA A 402 18.62 29.37 -33.05
N ARG A 403 19.75 28.70 -33.32
CA ARG A 403 19.82 27.22 -33.48
C ARG A 403 19.62 26.48 -32.16
N ILE A 404 20.08 27.07 -31.06
CA ILE A 404 19.85 26.56 -29.71
C ILE A 404 18.37 26.75 -29.33
N GLY A 405 17.81 27.92 -29.60
CA GLY A 405 16.40 28.23 -29.31
C GLY A 405 15.38 27.40 -30.12
N SER A 406 15.77 26.89 -31.30
CA SER A 406 14.92 26.00 -32.10
C SER A 406 15.06 24.51 -31.75
N THR A 407 15.93 24.16 -30.81
CA THR A 407 16.13 22.78 -30.38
C THR A 407 15.00 22.34 -29.43
N SER A 408 14.32 21.25 -29.75
CA SER A 408 13.21 20.68 -28.95
C SER A 408 13.64 19.90 -27.70
N ARG A 409 14.93 19.96 -27.35
CA ARG A 409 15.53 19.21 -26.24
C ARG A 409 15.96 20.16 -25.13
N PRO A 410 15.76 19.78 -23.85
CA PRO A 410 16.01 20.67 -22.71
C PRO A 410 17.50 20.83 -22.37
N ARG A 411 18.41 20.07 -22.98
CA ARG A 411 19.86 20.16 -22.73
C ARG A 411 20.64 20.11 -24.02
N VAL A 412 21.64 20.98 -24.12
CA VAL A 412 22.47 21.14 -25.31
C VAL A 412 23.93 21.27 -24.89
N MET A 413 24.81 20.58 -25.60
CA MET A 413 26.26 20.67 -25.44
C MET A 413 26.84 21.38 -26.66
N LEU A 414 27.62 22.43 -26.42
CA LEU A 414 28.36 23.17 -27.43
C LEU A 414 29.81 22.70 -27.39
N VAL A 415 30.30 22.07 -28.45
CA VAL A 415 31.67 21.54 -28.49
C VAL A 415 32.52 22.34 -29.48
N GLY A 416 33.59 22.96 -28.98
CA GLY A 416 34.59 23.61 -29.82
C GLY A 416 35.50 22.58 -30.50
N GLY A 417 35.46 22.53 -31.83
CA GLY A 417 36.22 21.61 -32.69
C GLY A 417 37.09 22.32 -33.73
N SER A 418 37.84 21.55 -34.53
CA SER A 418 38.68 22.07 -35.62
C SER A 418 37.88 22.69 -36.78
N GLY A 419 36.59 22.36 -36.88
CA GLY A 419 35.65 22.90 -37.86
C GLY A 419 34.69 23.97 -37.31
N GLY A 420 34.91 24.48 -36.09
CA GLY A 420 34.02 25.45 -35.43
C GLY A 420 33.26 24.87 -34.22
N ILE A 421 32.16 25.52 -33.84
CA ILE A 421 31.32 25.13 -32.68
C ILE A 421 30.17 24.23 -33.15
N GLU A 422 30.09 23.03 -32.60
CA GLU A 422 29.02 22.08 -32.86
C GLU A 422 27.96 22.09 -31.75
N VAL A 423 26.69 22.06 -32.13
CA VAL A 423 25.54 22.03 -31.21
C VAL A 423 25.01 20.61 -31.13
N ILE A 424 25.14 19.96 -29.97
CA ILE A 424 24.77 18.55 -29.77
C ILE A 424 23.70 18.47 -28.67
N PRO A 425 22.46 18.11 -29.00
CA PRO A 425 21.45 17.77 -27.99
C PRO A 425 21.85 16.50 -27.24
N PHE A 426 21.69 16.46 -25.91
CA PHE A 426 22.06 15.27 -25.12
C PHE A 426 21.09 15.03 -23.95
N GLU A 427 21.08 13.78 -23.46
CA GLU A 427 20.34 13.36 -22.26
C GLU A 427 21.29 12.54 -21.37
N PRO A 428 21.33 12.79 -20.04
CA PRO A 428 22.06 11.92 -19.12
C PRO A 428 21.32 10.59 -18.99
N GLU A 429 22.07 9.47 -19.09
CA GLU A 429 21.57 8.11 -18.80
C GLU A 429 21.29 7.89 -17.30
#